data_AF-A0A1D6LKK4-F1
#
_entry.id   AF-A0A1D6LKK4-F1
#
_cell.length_a   1.000
_cell.length_b   1.000
_cell.length_c   1.000
_cell.angle_alpha   90.00
_cell.angle_beta   90.00
_cell.angle_gamma   90.00
#
_symmetry.space_group_name_H-M   'P 1'
#
loop_
_entity.id
_entity.type
_entity.pdbx_description
1 polymer ?
#
loop_
_entity_poly.entity_id
_entity_poly.type
_entity_poly.pdbx_seq_one_letter_code
_entity_poly.pdbx_strand_id
1 'polypeptide(L)'
;MASNEPLGTISDITEGASAFEEPCLVGTGATASGSAGASPSHSGAGAGSSYGSYGKKRRLSDEELGIMTGLTGAVNKLAEAVQAPVVVQTTDVHPDLYQICMSIPGFTDEELMTCLTYLLDNKRQGDGFVKMEPKHRVLWLRQHLAKI
;
A
#
# COMPACT_ATOMS: atom_id res chain seq x y z
N MET A 1 -55.81 29.55 -8.26
CA MET A 1 -56.09 29.95 -6.87
C MET A 1 -55.82 28.75 -5.97
N ALA A 2 -54.61 28.65 -5.42
CA ALA A 2 -54.26 27.99 -4.15
C ALA A 2 -52.73 28.13 -3.99
N SER A 3 -52.34 29.04 -3.10
CA SER A 3 -50.98 29.30 -2.64
C SER A 3 -50.68 28.36 -1.46
N ASN A 4 -49.42 27.94 -1.29
CA ASN A 4 -48.67 28.10 -0.03
C ASN A 4 -47.37 27.29 -0.03
N GLU A 5 -46.25 28.00 -0.09
CA GLU A 5 -44.98 27.61 0.54
C GLU A 5 -44.89 28.27 1.94
N PRO A 6 -44.08 27.73 2.87
CA PRO A 6 -42.93 28.54 3.29
C PRO A 6 -41.65 27.77 3.69
N LEU A 7 -40.55 28.52 3.58
CA LEU A 7 -39.17 28.28 4.07
C LEU A 7 -39.03 28.12 5.60
N GLY A 8 -37.91 27.48 5.99
CA GLY A 8 -37.25 27.59 7.31
C GLY A 8 -37.27 26.28 8.11
N THR A 9 -36.22 25.80 8.78
CA THR A 9 -35.11 26.50 9.45
C THR A 9 -33.87 25.60 9.69
N ILE A 10 -32.75 26.27 9.85
CA ILE A 10 -31.38 25.84 10.20
C ILE A 10 -31.32 25.39 11.69
N SER A 11 -30.46 24.42 12.01
CA SER A 11 -29.79 24.21 13.32
C SER A 11 -28.75 23.10 13.14
N ASP A 12 -27.58 23.05 13.76
CA ASP A 12 -26.65 24.00 14.37
C ASP A 12 -25.34 23.19 14.56
N ILE A 13 -24.22 23.88 14.80
CA ILE A 13 -22.84 23.39 14.75
C ILE A 13 -22.35 23.28 16.19
N THR A 14 -21.78 22.14 16.61
CA THR A 14 -20.91 22.10 17.81
C THR A 14 -19.98 20.89 17.67
N GLU A 15 -18.69 21.06 17.40
CA GLU A 15 -17.58 21.49 18.27
C GLU A 15 -17.00 20.35 19.14
N GLY A 16 -15.68 20.15 19.07
CA GLY A 16 -14.88 19.29 19.97
C GLY A 16 -14.12 18.17 19.24
N ALA A 17 -12.89 18.38 18.75
CA ALA A 17 -11.61 18.39 19.47
C ALA A 17 -11.00 16.99 19.74
N SER A 18 -9.91 16.74 19.02
CA SER A 18 -8.67 15.97 19.26
C SER A 18 -8.49 15.03 20.46
N ALA A 19 -7.97 13.82 20.18
CA ALA A 19 -6.89 13.05 20.86
C ALA A 19 -7.09 11.55 20.54
N PHE A 20 -6.25 10.85 19.75
CA PHE A 20 -4.91 10.32 20.03
C PHE A 20 -4.79 9.60 21.38
N GLU A 21 -4.57 8.27 21.36
CA GLU A 21 -3.50 7.51 22.07
C GLU A 21 -3.81 5.99 22.14
N GLU A 22 -2.72 5.24 22.33
CA GLU A 22 -2.36 3.85 22.00
C GLU A 22 -2.90 2.69 22.91
N PRO A 23 -2.57 1.40 22.60
CA PRO A 23 -3.06 0.19 23.25
C PRO A 23 -2.22 -0.27 24.46
N CYS A 24 -2.84 -1.06 25.34
CA CYS A 24 -2.22 -1.58 26.57
C CYS A 24 -1.17 -2.68 26.33
N LEU A 25 0.04 -2.47 26.88
CA LEU A 25 1.11 -3.46 27.05
C LEU A 25 1.01 -4.18 28.41
N VAL A 26 1.34 -5.47 28.42
CA VAL A 26 1.72 -6.32 29.57
C VAL A 26 2.98 -7.08 29.12
N GLY A 27 4.10 -7.22 29.82
CA GLY A 27 4.42 -7.03 31.24
C GLY A 27 5.25 -8.22 31.77
N THR A 28 6.56 -8.24 31.47
CA THR A 28 7.77 -8.67 32.24
C THR A 28 7.89 -10.01 33.02
N GLY A 29 9.05 -10.67 32.83
CA GLY A 29 9.89 -11.35 33.86
C GLY A 29 9.90 -12.90 33.83
N ALA A 30 10.95 -13.67 34.12
CA ALA A 30 12.29 -13.43 34.68
C ALA A 30 13.22 -14.65 34.48
N THR A 31 14.51 -14.45 34.79
CA THR A 31 15.72 -15.29 34.66
C THR A 31 15.81 -16.52 35.59
N ALA A 32 16.58 -17.55 35.20
CA ALA A 32 17.40 -18.33 36.15
C ALA A 32 18.60 -19.03 35.47
N SER A 33 19.73 -19.01 36.19
CA SER A 33 21.07 -19.50 35.87
C SER A 33 21.30 -20.94 36.34
N GLY A 34 22.27 -21.65 35.76
CA GLY A 34 22.76 -22.94 36.28
C GLY A 34 24.01 -23.45 35.58
N SER A 35 25.13 -23.51 36.31
CA SER A 35 26.48 -23.91 35.87
C SER A 35 26.85 -25.30 36.40
N ALA A 36 27.55 -26.11 35.60
CA ALA A 36 28.52 -27.18 35.98
C ALA A 36 29.05 -27.77 34.65
N GLY A 37 30.34 -27.97 34.35
CA GLY A 37 31.47 -28.35 35.18
C GLY A 37 31.79 -29.83 34.93
N ALA A 38 32.70 -30.15 33.99
CA ALA A 38 33.58 -31.33 34.00
C ALA A 38 34.41 -31.44 32.69
N SER A 39 35.74 -31.47 32.81
CA SER A 39 36.62 -32.16 31.85
C SER A 39 36.85 -33.60 32.34
N PRO A 40 37.13 -34.56 31.43
CA PRO A 40 38.48 -35.13 31.46
C PRO A 40 39.06 -35.48 30.08
N SER A 41 40.40 -35.50 30.06
CA SER A 41 41.30 -35.94 28.99
C SER A 41 41.06 -37.35 28.48
N HIS A 42 41.41 -37.61 27.21
CA HIS A 42 42.28 -38.74 26.86
C HIS A 42 42.92 -38.55 25.48
N SER A 43 44.20 -38.87 25.44
CA SER A 43 45.08 -38.91 24.28
C SER A 43 44.68 -40.00 23.29
N GLY A 44 44.92 -39.78 22.00
CA GLY A 44 44.78 -40.80 20.97
C GLY A 44 45.30 -40.31 19.63
N ALA A 45 46.60 -40.49 19.41
CA ALA A 45 47.20 -40.34 18.09
C ALA A 45 46.62 -41.43 17.16
N GLY A 46 46.00 -41.01 16.07
CA GLY A 46 45.50 -41.90 15.03
C GLY A 46 45.57 -41.18 13.68
N ALA A 47 46.62 -41.48 12.93
CA ALA A 47 46.71 -41.10 11.52
C ALA A 47 45.63 -41.86 10.75
N GLY A 48 44.53 -41.17 10.43
CA GLY A 48 43.44 -41.69 9.61
C GLY A 48 43.16 -40.72 8.48
N SER A 49 43.55 -41.09 7.27
CA SER A 49 43.07 -40.46 6.04
C SER A 49 41.55 -40.61 5.98
N SER A 50 40.82 -39.52 6.17
CA SER A 50 39.36 -39.48 6.11
C SER A 50 38.93 -38.51 5.03
N TYR A 51 38.46 -39.09 3.94
CA TYR A 51 37.49 -38.48 3.05
C TYR A 51 36.40 -37.76 3.87
N GLY A 52 36.14 -36.50 3.53
CA GLY A 52 34.94 -35.75 3.92
C GLY A 52 34.57 -35.77 5.40
N SER A 53 35.28 -35.01 6.23
CA SER A 53 34.82 -34.72 7.59
C SER A 53 33.58 -33.81 7.55
N TYR A 54 32.39 -34.40 7.50
CA TYR A 54 31.13 -33.74 7.87
C TYR A 54 30.93 -33.74 9.40
N GLY A 55 32.03 -33.78 10.18
CA GLY A 55 32.02 -34.01 11.63
C GLY A 55 32.69 -32.91 12.45
N LYS A 56 32.98 -31.74 11.88
CA LYS A 56 33.48 -30.59 12.64
C LYS A 56 32.72 -29.37 12.16
N LYS A 57 31.98 -28.71 13.06
CA LYS A 57 31.41 -27.38 12.80
C LYS A 57 32.58 -26.49 12.37
N ARG A 58 32.85 -26.37 11.07
CA ARG A 58 33.82 -25.40 10.57
C ARG A 58 33.26 -24.05 11.02
N ARG A 59 33.99 -23.38 11.90
CA ARG A 59 33.63 -22.03 12.32
C ARG A 59 33.67 -21.20 11.05
N LEU A 60 32.58 -20.50 10.78
CA LEU A 60 32.54 -19.54 9.69
C LEU A 60 33.68 -18.55 9.90
N SER A 61 34.40 -18.26 8.83
CA SER A 61 35.37 -17.17 8.81
C SER A 61 34.65 -15.82 8.98
N ASP A 62 35.36 -14.82 9.49
CA ASP A 62 34.78 -13.47 9.69
C ASP A 62 34.27 -12.87 8.36
N GLU A 63 34.90 -13.22 7.24
CA GLU A 63 34.45 -12.85 5.90
C GLU A 63 33.08 -13.48 5.56
N GLU A 64 32.91 -14.78 5.79
CA GLU A 64 31.61 -15.47 5.56
C GLU A 64 30.50 -14.90 6.46
N LEU A 65 30.85 -14.50 7.69
CA LEU A 65 29.92 -13.85 8.62
C LEU A 65 29.52 -12.45 8.11
N GLY A 66 30.48 -11.70 7.56
CA GLY A 66 30.24 -10.40 6.92
C GLY A 66 29.31 -10.50 5.72
N ILE A 67 29.53 -11.49 4.85
CA ILE A 67 28.68 -11.75 3.67
C ILE A 67 27.26 -12.12 4.11
N MET A 68 27.09 -13.01 5.09
CA MET A 68 25.78 -13.43 5.58
C MET A 68 25.02 -12.25 6.20
N THR A 69 25.71 -11.39 6.96
CA THR A 69 25.12 -10.19 7.55
C THR A 69 24.69 -9.18 6.46
N GLY A 70 25.52 -8.98 5.44
CA GLY A 70 25.20 -8.13 4.29
C GLY A 70 23.99 -8.64 3.51
N LEU A 71 23.91 -9.96 3.29
CA LEU A 71 22.79 -10.60 2.62
C LEU A 71 21.50 -10.49 3.45
N THR A 72 21.55 -10.75 4.76
CA THR A 72 20.40 -10.54 5.64
C THR A 72 19.92 -9.09 5.60
N GLY A 73 20.83 -8.12 5.60
CA GLY A 73 20.48 -6.70 5.44
C GLY A 73 19.82 -6.39 4.10
N ALA A 74 20.32 -6.95 3.00
CA ALA A 74 19.73 -6.77 1.67
C ALA A 74 18.34 -7.40 1.56
N VAL A 75 18.15 -8.61 2.10
CA VAL A 75 16.86 -9.31 2.13
C VAL A 75 15.86 -8.55 3.00
N ASN A 76 16.27 -8.01 4.14
CA ASN A 76 15.40 -7.17 4.97
C ASN A 76 14.97 -5.90 4.24
N LYS A 77 15.87 -5.21 3.54
CA LYS A 77 15.52 -4.04 2.71
C LYS A 77 14.58 -4.40 1.56
N LEU A 78 14.77 -5.57 0.94
CA LEU A 78 13.87 -6.07 -0.10
C LEU A 78 12.50 -6.44 0.50
N ALA A 79 12.46 -7.09 1.66
CA ALA A 79 11.24 -7.39 2.38
C ALA A 79 10.51 -6.09 2.76
N GLU A 80 11.20 -5.08 3.24
CA GLU A 80 10.64 -3.74 3.48
C GLU A 80 10.15 -3.09 2.19
N ALA A 81 10.85 -3.22 1.06
CA ALA A 81 10.42 -2.65 -0.22
C ALA A 81 9.19 -3.36 -0.81
N VAL A 82 9.04 -4.66 -0.57
CA VAL A 82 7.89 -5.46 -1.01
C VAL A 82 6.72 -5.36 -0.03
N GLN A 83 7.00 -5.16 1.26
CA GLN A 83 6.00 -5.02 2.32
C GLN A 83 5.58 -3.58 2.55
N ALA A 84 6.35 -2.60 2.07
CA ALA A 84 5.84 -1.27 1.77
C ALA A 84 4.58 -1.52 0.96
N PRO A 85 3.40 -1.13 1.49
CA PRO A 85 2.16 -1.43 0.81
C PRO A 85 2.34 -0.89 -0.59
N VAL A 86 2.16 -1.77 -1.59
CA VAL A 86 1.70 -1.32 -2.88
C VAL A 86 0.40 -0.61 -2.52
N VAL A 87 0.50 0.69 -2.25
CA VAL A 87 -0.62 1.59 -2.22
C VAL A 87 -1.07 1.51 -3.65
N VAL A 88 -1.95 0.53 -3.91
CA VAL A 88 -2.90 0.61 -5.00
C VAL A 88 -3.53 1.96 -4.73
N GLN A 89 -3.06 2.99 -5.45
CA GLN A 89 -3.69 4.28 -5.46
C GLN A 89 -5.07 4.02 -6.04
N THR A 90 -5.98 3.57 -5.20
CA THR A 90 -7.41 3.42 -5.47
C THR A 90 -8.05 4.79 -5.71
N THR A 91 -7.28 5.87 -5.52
CA THR A 91 -7.54 7.24 -5.94
C THR A 91 -6.93 7.56 -7.30
N ASP A 92 -6.90 6.61 -8.26
CA ASP A 92 -6.38 6.89 -9.61
C ASP A 92 -7.38 7.67 -10.48
N VAL A 93 -8.61 7.85 -10.00
CA VAL A 93 -9.66 8.59 -10.70
C VAL A 93 -9.77 10.01 -10.13
N HIS A 94 -9.83 10.99 -11.03
CA HIS A 94 -10.03 12.39 -10.64
C HIS A 94 -11.37 12.56 -9.91
N PRO A 95 -11.41 13.14 -8.70
CA PRO A 95 -12.62 13.22 -7.86
C PRO A 95 -13.78 13.93 -8.58
N ASP A 96 -13.46 14.94 -9.39
CA ASP A 96 -14.47 15.72 -10.11
C ASP A 96 -14.93 15.10 -11.44
N LEU A 97 -14.34 13.98 -11.90
CA LEU A 97 -14.62 13.44 -13.23
C LEU A 97 -16.11 13.10 -13.41
N TYR A 98 -16.69 12.42 -12.42
CA TYR A 98 -18.11 12.04 -12.45
C TYR A 98 -19.00 13.28 -12.56
N GLN A 99 -18.81 14.24 -11.66
CA GLN A 99 -19.63 15.46 -11.61
C GLN A 99 -19.49 16.28 -12.90
N ILE A 100 -18.26 16.42 -13.39
CA ILE A 100 -18.00 17.14 -14.64
C ILE A 100 -18.67 16.45 -15.82
N CYS A 101 -18.58 15.12 -15.93
CA CYS A 101 -19.20 14.39 -17.04
C CYS A 101 -20.73 14.45 -16.98
N MET A 102 -21.32 14.24 -15.81
CA MET A 102 -22.78 14.22 -15.63
C MET A 102 -23.42 15.61 -15.70
N SER A 103 -22.65 16.68 -15.48
CA SER A 103 -23.16 18.06 -15.56
C SER A 103 -23.34 18.59 -16.98
N ILE A 104 -22.95 17.83 -18.02
CA ILE A 104 -22.93 18.33 -19.39
C ILE A 104 -24.34 18.23 -20.00
N PRO A 105 -24.99 19.37 -20.32
CA PRO A 105 -26.33 19.35 -20.88
C PRO A 105 -26.33 18.92 -22.35
N GLY A 106 -27.46 18.38 -22.81
CA GLY A 106 -27.70 18.06 -24.22
C GLY A 106 -27.30 16.65 -24.65
N PHE A 107 -27.04 15.76 -23.69
CA PHE A 107 -26.84 14.32 -23.88
C PHE A 107 -27.80 13.55 -22.98
N THR A 108 -28.08 12.30 -23.31
CA THR A 108 -28.84 11.41 -22.43
C THR A 108 -27.95 10.85 -21.33
N ASP A 109 -28.53 10.44 -20.20
CA ASP A 109 -27.77 9.84 -19.10
C ASP A 109 -27.01 8.57 -19.56
N GLU A 110 -27.56 7.80 -20.48
CA GLU A 110 -26.94 6.60 -21.04
C GLU A 110 -25.67 6.93 -21.85
N GLU A 111 -25.73 7.98 -22.67
CA GLU A 111 -24.58 8.48 -23.43
C GLU A 111 -23.47 8.97 -22.49
N LEU A 112 -23.85 9.71 -21.45
CA LEU A 112 -22.92 10.22 -20.44
C LEU A 112 -22.30 9.08 -19.61
N MET A 113 -23.08 8.07 -19.23
CA MET A 113 -22.58 6.88 -18.53
C MET A 113 -21.62 6.06 -19.38
N THR A 114 -21.90 5.92 -20.68
CA THR A 114 -21.02 5.23 -21.63
C THR A 114 -19.68 5.95 -21.74
N CYS A 115 -19.71 7.27 -21.91
CA CYS A 115 -18.50 8.10 -21.97
C CYS A 115 -17.72 8.09 -20.64
N LEU A 116 -18.44 8.16 -19.51
CA LEU A 116 -17.83 8.11 -18.19
C LEU A 116 -17.09 6.79 -17.97
N THR A 117 -17.70 5.66 -18.34
CA THR A 117 -17.06 4.33 -18.24
C THR A 117 -15.76 4.30 -19.03
N TYR A 118 -15.78 4.81 -20.28
CA TYR A 118 -14.57 4.94 -21.09
C TYR A 118 -13.49 5.83 -20.44
N LEU A 119 -13.87 6.95 -19.84
CA LEU A 119 -12.94 7.87 -19.18
C LEU A 119 -12.34 7.28 -17.89
N LEU A 120 -13.11 6.47 -17.17
CA LEU A 120 -12.65 5.72 -16.00
C LEU A 120 -11.65 4.63 -16.39
N ASP A 121 -11.91 3.91 -17.48
CA ASP A 121 -11.00 2.90 -18.02
C ASP A 121 -9.72 3.53 -18.60
N ASN A 122 -9.79 4.77 -19.07
CA ASN A 122 -8.69 5.50 -19.70
C ASN A 122 -8.28 6.73 -18.89
N LYS A 123 -7.57 6.51 -17.77
CA LYS A 123 -7.16 7.58 -16.84
C LYS A 123 -6.58 8.83 -17.52
N ARG A 124 -5.65 8.67 -18.47
CA ARG A 124 -5.04 9.81 -19.19
C ARG A 124 -6.08 10.67 -19.92
N GLN A 125 -7.11 10.05 -20.48
CA GLN A 125 -8.21 10.74 -21.13
C GLN A 125 -9.12 11.39 -20.10
N GLY A 126 -9.44 10.70 -19.00
CA GLY A 126 -10.18 11.26 -17.86
C GLY A 126 -9.55 12.55 -17.29
N ASP A 127 -8.26 12.50 -16.99
CA ASP A 127 -7.50 13.66 -16.49
C ASP A 127 -7.48 14.82 -17.50
N GLY A 128 -7.35 14.50 -18.79
CA GLY A 128 -7.42 15.49 -19.86
C GLY A 128 -8.80 16.14 -19.96
N PHE A 129 -9.86 15.33 -19.93
CA PHE A 129 -11.25 15.75 -20.03
C PHE A 129 -11.64 16.73 -18.92
N VAL A 130 -11.20 16.46 -17.68
CA VAL A 130 -11.43 17.36 -16.54
C VAL A 130 -10.77 18.73 -16.77
N LYS A 131 -9.57 18.77 -17.35
CA LYS A 131 -8.84 20.03 -17.61
C LYS A 131 -9.35 20.81 -18.83
N MET A 132 -10.16 20.18 -19.69
CA MET A 132 -10.71 20.85 -20.87
C MET A 132 -11.75 21.91 -20.51
N GLU A 133 -11.84 22.95 -21.33
CA GLU A 133 -12.94 23.92 -21.26
C GLU A 133 -14.29 23.24 -21.56
N PRO A 134 -15.41 23.65 -20.93
CA PRO A 134 -16.71 23.00 -21.14
C PRO A 134 -17.12 22.82 -22.61
N LYS A 135 -16.83 23.80 -23.47
CA LYS A 135 -17.12 23.70 -24.91
C LYS A 135 -16.36 22.56 -25.60
N HIS A 136 -15.14 22.29 -25.19
CA HIS A 136 -14.33 21.20 -25.74
C HIS A 136 -14.77 19.84 -25.19
N ARG A 137 -15.25 19.78 -23.95
CA ARG A 137 -15.84 18.55 -23.39
C ARG A 137 -17.07 18.09 -24.17
N VAL A 138 -17.95 19.04 -24.54
CA VAL A 138 -19.12 18.76 -25.39
C VAL A 138 -18.69 18.23 -26.76
N LEU A 139 -17.69 18.85 -27.39
CA LEU A 139 -17.15 18.38 -28.67
C LEU A 139 -16.52 16.99 -28.55
N TRP A 140 -15.79 16.74 -27.46
CA TRP A 140 -15.19 15.44 -27.19
C TRP A 140 -16.26 14.35 -27.07
N LEU A 141 -17.33 14.60 -26.30
CA LEU A 141 -18.45 13.66 -26.14
C LEU A 141 -19.12 13.37 -27.49
N ARG A 142 -19.45 14.40 -28.28
CA ARG A 142 -20.05 14.20 -29.62
C ARG A 142 -19.16 13.35 -30.51
N GLN A 143 -17.85 13.62 -30.52
CA GLN A 143 -16.90 12.88 -31.34
C GLN A 143 -16.69 11.45 -30.86
N HIS A 144 -16.79 11.20 -29.54
CA HIS A 144 -16.67 9.88 -28.97
C HIS A 144 -17.91 9.04 -29.26
N LEU A 145 -19.11 9.59 -28.98
CA LEU A 145 -20.39 8.92 -29.23
C LEU A 145 -20.61 8.64 -30.72
N ALA A 146 -20.17 9.52 -31.62
CA ALA A 146 -20.25 9.27 -33.06
C ALA A 146 -19.38 8.10 -33.56
N LYS A 147 -18.45 7.59 -32.73
CA LYS A 147 -17.61 6.44 -33.07
C LYS A 147 -18.14 5.11 -32.52
N ILE A 148 -19.08 5.17 -31.57
CA ILE A 148 -19.74 4.01 -30.98
C ILE A 148 -20.84 3.56 -31.94
#